data_AF-A0A8H7CN33-F1
#
_entry.id   AF-A0A8H7CN33-F1
#
_cell.length_a   1.000
_cell.length_b   1.000
_cell.length_c   1.000
_cell.angle_alpha   90.00
_cell.angle_beta   90.00
_cell.angle_gamma   90.00
#
_symmetry.space_group_name_H-M   'P 1'
#
loop_
_entity.id
_entity.type
_entity.pdbx_description
1 polymer ?
#
loop_
_entity_poly.entity_id
_entity_poly.type
_entity_poly.pdbx_seq_one_letter_code
_entity_poly.pdbx_strand_id
1 'polypeptide(L)'
;MNPPSFLANEDPLAALCRHFSSAKTLYPPNTPLQPTFDMQLIAPVSRMPTHVLAVLPAGNNPNVPPLMVPVDADLYHRSFGVSLLPQVASGTPPPVPHHVPGAQLPSITLPVVPVNTPHGLSIPLLLLFGLALETDRNLASRILLPPEVIGEFPNQVEMSTVMSRFPEAQFDLYFRYNQGLWKNILALAPRDIAFVELVQTTYKVVADARRMRLRRR
;
A
#
# COMPACT_ATOMS: atom_id res chain seq x y z
N MET A 1 19.81 3.64 16.69
CA MET A 1 19.76 4.14 15.30
C MET A 1 18.50 3.60 14.68
N ASN A 2 17.61 4.45 14.17
CA ASN A 2 16.45 3.97 13.41
C ASN A 2 16.97 3.42 12.07
N PRO A 3 16.46 2.26 11.59
CA PRO A 3 16.81 1.77 10.26
C PRO A 3 16.42 2.82 9.21
N PRO A 4 17.16 2.91 8.09
CA PRO A 4 16.80 3.81 6.99
C PRO A 4 15.38 3.49 6.50
N SER A 5 14.59 4.53 6.24
CA SER A 5 13.23 4.39 5.74
C SER A 5 13.20 3.62 4.41
N PHE A 6 12.21 2.75 4.25
CA PHE A 6 12.00 2.00 3.01
C PHE A 6 11.44 2.89 1.88
N LEU A 7 10.76 3.99 2.21
CA LEU A 7 10.16 4.90 1.23
C LEU A 7 11.09 6.00 0.72
N ALA A 8 12.32 6.09 1.24
CA ALA A 8 13.26 7.13 0.82
C ALA A 8 13.61 7.05 -0.68
N ASN A 9 13.64 5.83 -1.25
CA ASN A 9 14.13 5.60 -2.61
C ASN A 9 13.19 4.78 -3.52
N GLU A 10 12.08 4.22 -3.02
CA GLU A 10 11.15 3.47 -3.88
C GLU A 10 9.68 3.79 -3.67
N ASP A 11 8.89 3.30 -4.64
CA ASP A 11 7.46 3.21 -4.51
C ASP A 11 7.03 2.27 -3.36
N PRO A 12 5.86 2.51 -2.75
CA PRO A 12 5.39 1.74 -1.59
C PRO A 12 5.35 0.22 -1.78
N LEU A 13 5.09 -0.29 -2.99
CA LEU A 13 5.10 -1.74 -3.22
C LEU A 13 6.53 -2.30 -3.20
N ALA A 14 7.46 -1.65 -3.87
CA ALA A 14 8.85 -2.06 -3.85
C ALA A 14 9.45 -2.03 -2.44
N ALA A 15 9.09 -1.03 -1.63
CA ALA A 15 9.43 -0.94 -0.21
C ALA A 15 8.91 -2.14 0.60
N LEU A 16 7.63 -2.53 0.44
CA LEU A 16 7.07 -3.73 1.07
C LEU A 16 7.78 -5.00 0.62
N CYS A 17 7.99 -5.14 -0.69
CA CYS A 17 8.65 -6.31 -1.26
C CYS A 17 10.05 -6.47 -0.65
N ARG A 18 10.85 -5.40 -0.55
CA ARG A 18 12.16 -5.46 0.10
C ARG A 18 12.08 -5.79 1.58
N HIS A 19 11.12 -5.24 2.31
CA HIS A 19 10.94 -5.58 3.73
C HIS A 19 10.79 -7.09 3.94
N PHE A 20 10.07 -7.76 3.03
CA PHE A 20 9.84 -9.20 3.02
C PHE A 20 10.86 -9.98 2.18
N SER A 21 12.03 -9.41 1.90
CA SER A 21 13.10 -10.02 1.09
C SER A 21 12.58 -10.67 -0.19
N SER A 22 11.60 -10.04 -0.83
CA SER A 22 10.88 -10.55 -1.99
C SER A 22 11.01 -9.60 -3.17
N ALA A 23 11.00 -10.15 -4.38
CA ALA A 23 11.01 -9.36 -5.60
C ALA A 23 9.61 -8.89 -5.96
N LYS A 24 9.50 -7.61 -6.32
CA LYS A 24 8.29 -7.06 -6.93
C LYS A 24 8.06 -7.79 -8.26
N THR A 25 6.98 -8.55 -8.33
CA THR A 25 6.67 -9.41 -9.48
C THR A 25 5.39 -8.93 -10.14
N LEU A 26 5.41 -8.84 -11.46
CA LEU A 26 4.21 -8.54 -12.24
C LEU A 26 3.42 -9.83 -12.46
N TYR A 27 2.15 -9.82 -12.10
CA TYR A 27 1.26 -10.93 -12.44
C TYR A 27 0.94 -10.86 -13.94
N PRO A 28 1.01 -11.97 -14.68
CA PRO A 28 0.74 -11.94 -16.12
C PRO A 28 -0.71 -11.52 -16.41
N PRO A 29 -0.96 -10.63 -17.39
CA PRO A 29 -2.31 -10.26 -17.77
C PRO A 29 -3.05 -11.48 -18.34
N ASN A 30 -4.38 -11.47 -18.25
CA ASN A 30 -5.27 -12.53 -18.76
C ASN A 30 -5.00 -13.94 -18.19
N THR A 31 -4.26 -14.04 -17.08
CA THR A 31 -4.01 -15.32 -16.40
C THR A 31 -4.98 -15.46 -15.22
N PRO A 32 -5.68 -16.60 -15.08
CA PRO A 32 -6.55 -16.84 -13.92
C PRO A 32 -5.74 -16.85 -12.63
N LEU A 33 -6.26 -16.18 -11.60
CA LEU A 33 -5.63 -16.15 -10.28
C LEU A 33 -5.51 -17.57 -9.71
N GLN A 34 -4.30 -17.96 -9.38
CA GLN A 34 -3.99 -19.26 -8.79
C GLN A 34 -4.11 -19.21 -7.26
N PRO A 35 -4.39 -20.35 -6.58
CA PRO A 35 -4.49 -20.40 -5.13
C PRO A 35 -3.15 -20.19 -4.43
N THR A 36 -2.04 -20.38 -5.15
CA THR A 36 -0.68 -20.15 -4.67
C THR A 36 0.09 -19.29 -5.67
N PHE A 37 1.15 -18.63 -5.19
CA PHE A 37 2.03 -17.81 -5.99
C PHE A 37 3.48 -18.02 -5.57
N ASP A 38 4.34 -18.25 -6.56
CA ASP A 38 5.78 -18.33 -6.35
C ASP A 38 6.37 -16.93 -6.36
N MET A 39 6.83 -16.50 -5.20
CA MET A 39 7.44 -15.21 -5.00
C MET A 39 8.96 -15.37 -4.93
N GLN A 40 9.68 -14.72 -5.84
CA GLN A 40 11.13 -14.74 -5.87
C GLN A 40 11.71 -14.00 -4.66
N LEU A 41 12.76 -14.56 -4.06
CA LEU A 41 13.47 -13.98 -2.93
C LEU A 41 14.65 -13.11 -3.40
N ILE A 42 14.92 -12.06 -2.64
CA ILE A 42 16.08 -11.18 -2.81
C ILE A 42 17.01 -11.35 -1.61
N ALA A 43 18.30 -11.52 -1.87
CA ALA A 43 19.34 -11.60 -0.84
C ALA A 43 19.73 -10.21 -0.29
N PRO A 44 20.07 -10.08 0.99
CA PRO A 44 19.96 -11.11 2.02
C PRO A 44 18.49 -11.34 2.44
N VAL A 45 18.13 -12.61 2.67
CA VAL A 45 16.80 -12.98 3.16
C VAL A 45 16.75 -12.72 4.66
N SER A 46 15.93 -11.76 5.08
CA SER A 46 15.82 -11.30 6.47
C SER A 46 14.47 -11.60 7.09
N ARG A 47 13.40 -11.48 6.30
CA ARG A 47 12.02 -11.79 6.69
C ARG A 47 11.32 -12.40 5.49
N MET A 48 10.46 -13.38 5.73
CA MET A 48 9.63 -13.99 4.70
C MET A 48 8.17 -13.66 4.97
N PRO A 49 7.39 -13.34 3.93
CA PRO A 49 5.95 -13.21 4.06
C PRO A 49 5.31 -14.60 4.26
N THR A 50 4.07 -14.60 4.73
CA THR A 50 3.29 -15.84 4.93
C THR A 50 2.21 -16.01 3.86
N HIS A 51 1.76 -14.90 3.26
CA HIS A 51 0.71 -14.85 2.26
C HIS A 51 1.04 -13.80 1.21
N VAL A 52 0.31 -13.86 0.09
CA VAL A 52 0.28 -12.80 -0.91
C VAL A 52 -1.16 -12.32 -1.05
N LEU A 53 -1.38 -11.03 -0.84
CA LEU A 53 -2.64 -10.40 -1.20
C LEU A 53 -2.63 -10.15 -2.71
N ALA A 54 -3.58 -10.75 -3.43
CA ALA A 54 -3.86 -10.41 -4.81
C ALA A 54 -4.88 -9.27 -4.84
N VAL A 55 -4.39 -8.03 -4.88
CA VAL A 55 -5.24 -6.84 -4.88
C VAL A 55 -5.84 -6.64 -6.26
N LEU A 56 -7.14 -6.87 -6.36
CA LEU A 56 -7.87 -6.79 -7.62
C LEU A 56 -8.14 -5.33 -8.00
N PRO A 57 -8.04 -4.97 -9.30
CA PRO A 57 -8.37 -3.63 -9.77
C PRO A 57 -9.86 -3.33 -9.56
N ALA A 58 -10.16 -2.07 -9.23
CA ALA A 58 -11.54 -1.63 -9.08
C ALA A 58 -12.30 -1.80 -10.41
N GLY A 59 -13.49 -2.43 -10.34
CA GLY A 59 -14.36 -2.62 -11.50
C GLY A 59 -14.17 -3.93 -12.28
N ASN A 60 -13.46 -4.91 -11.72
CA ASN A 60 -13.29 -6.26 -12.31
C ASN A 60 -12.79 -6.23 -13.77
N ASN A 61 -11.91 -5.30 -14.13
CA ASN A 61 -11.32 -5.27 -15.46
C ASN A 61 -10.30 -6.43 -15.58
N PRO A 62 -10.58 -7.48 -16.36
CA PRO A 62 -9.70 -8.64 -16.45
C PRO A 62 -8.37 -8.33 -17.15
N ASN A 63 -8.29 -7.20 -17.86
CA ASN A 63 -7.09 -6.78 -18.58
C ASN A 63 -6.04 -6.12 -17.67
N VAL A 64 -6.42 -5.76 -16.44
CA VAL A 64 -5.49 -5.18 -15.48
C VAL A 64 -5.08 -6.28 -14.50
N PRO A 65 -3.79 -6.69 -14.49
CA PRO A 65 -3.35 -7.75 -13.59
C PRO A 65 -3.46 -7.31 -12.13
N PRO A 66 -3.70 -8.26 -11.20
CA PRO A 66 -3.73 -7.96 -9.78
C PRO A 66 -2.36 -7.50 -9.29
N LEU A 67 -2.38 -6.66 -8.26
CA LEU A 67 -1.17 -6.32 -7.52
C LEU A 67 -0.86 -7.43 -6.53
N MET A 68 0.29 -8.08 -6.66
CA MET A 68 0.73 -9.12 -5.73
C MET A 68 1.50 -8.47 -4.57
N VAL A 69 0.90 -8.44 -3.38
CA VAL A 69 1.44 -7.73 -2.21
C VAL A 69 1.81 -8.72 -1.11
N PRO A 70 3.09 -8.85 -0.73
CA PRO A 70 3.50 -9.74 0.34
C PRO A 70 2.98 -9.26 1.69
N VAL A 71 2.57 -10.20 2.55
CA VAL A 71 2.09 -9.90 3.89
C VAL A 71 2.41 -11.03 4.89
N ASP A 72 2.62 -10.64 6.13
CA ASP A 72 2.68 -11.54 7.28
C ASP A 72 1.33 -11.52 8.00
N ALA A 73 0.71 -12.70 8.15
CA ALA A 73 -0.64 -12.81 8.70
C ALA A 73 -0.71 -12.40 10.17
N ASP A 74 0.29 -12.75 10.96
CA ASP A 74 0.33 -12.43 12.39
C ASP A 74 0.54 -10.93 12.62
N LEU A 75 1.39 -10.27 11.82
CA LEU A 75 1.51 -8.82 11.81
C LEU A 75 0.18 -8.18 11.39
N TYR A 76 -0.45 -8.68 10.34
CA TYR A 76 -1.72 -8.15 9.85
C TYR A 76 -2.84 -8.23 10.91
N HIS A 77 -3.07 -9.39 11.52
CA HIS A 77 -4.11 -9.56 12.55
C HIS A 77 -3.88 -8.71 13.80
N ARG A 78 -2.61 -8.41 14.13
CA ARG A 78 -2.26 -7.50 15.24
C ARG A 78 -2.51 -6.03 14.89
N SER A 79 -2.41 -5.67 13.62
CA SER A 79 -2.40 -4.29 13.14
C SER A 79 -3.70 -3.80 12.54
N PHE A 80 -4.59 -4.69 12.09
CA PHE A 80 -5.85 -4.34 11.42
C PHE A 80 -7.06 -4.86 12.19
N GLY A 81 -8.16 -4.13 12.12
CA GLY A 81 -9.44 -4.49 12.74
C GLY A 81 -10.27 -5.47 11.91
N VAL A 82 -10.03 -5.54 10.60
CA VAL A 82 -10.71 -6.43 9.67
C VAL A 82 -9.81 -7.59 9.31
N SER A 83 -10.31 -8.83 9.44
CA SER A 83 -9.55 -10.02 9.06
C SER A 83 -9.72 -10.31 7.57
N LEU A 84 -8.65 -10.14 6.79
CA LEU A 84 -8.59 -10.56 5.38
C LEU A 84 -7.95 -11.94 5.22
N LEU A 85 -7.02 -12.27 6.12
CA LEU A 85 -6.18 -13.45 6.02
C LEU A 85 -6.77 -14.58 6.87
N PRO A 86 -6.75 -15.83 6.37
CA PRO A 86 -7.08 -16.98 7.21
C PRO A 86 -6.09 -17.05 8.37
N GLN A 87 -6.55 -17.53 9.53
CA GLN A 87 -5.63 -17.81 10.64
C GLN A 87 -4.71 -18.96 10.21
N VAL A 88 -3.41 -18.74 10.30
CA VAL A 88 -2.42 -19.81 10.13
C VAL A 88 -2.58 -20.76 11.31
N ALA A 89 -2.83 -22.03 11.03
CA ALA A 89 -2.88 -23.04 12.09
C ALA A 89 -1.54 -23.05 12.83
N SER A 90 -1.57 -23.00 14.16
CA SER A 90 -0.37 -23.07 14.99
C SER A 90 0.42 -24.33 14.64
N GLY A 91 1.70 -24.18 14.27
CA GLY A 91 2.58 -25.28 13.85
C GLY A 91 2.73 -25.45 12.34
N THR A 92 2.09 -24.61 11.51
CA THR A 92 2.39 -24.58 10.07
C THR A 92 3.85 -24.14 9.88
N PRO A 93 4.69 -24.93 9.19
CA PRO A 93 6.08 -24.56 8.98
C PRO A 93 6.17 -23.29 8.12
N PRO A 94 7.21 -22.45 8.32
CA PRO A 94 7.44 -21.30 7.47
C PRO A 94 7.65 -21.75 6.01
N PRO A 95 7.33 -20.90 5.03
CA PRO A 95 7.57 -21.21 3.63
C PRO A 95 9.05 -21.53 3.41
N VAL A 96 9.30 -22.64 2.71
CA VAL A 96 10.66 -23.13 2.46
C VAL A 96 11.12 -22.65 1.09
N PRO A 97 12.28 -21.97 1.01
CA PRO A 97 12.88 -21.60 -0.27
C PRO A 97 13.12 -22.82 -1.15
N HIS A 98 12.77 -22.72 -2.42
CA HIS A 98 13.03 -23.74 -3.44
C HIS A 98 13.43 -23.09 -4.76
N HIS A 99 13.98 -23.87 -5.68
CA HIS A 99 14.36 -23.38 -7.00
C HIS A 99 13.26 -23.69 -8.01
N VAL A 100 12.72 -22.65 -8.65
CA VAL A 100 11.76 -22.79 -9.76
C VAL A 100 12.55 -22.96 -11.06
N PRO A 101 12.24 -23.94 -11.93
CA PRO A 101 12.93 -24.11 -13.20
C PRO A 101 12.93 -22.81 -14.03
N GLY A 102 14.12 -22.38 -14.46
CA GLY A 102 14.30 -21.14 -15.24
C GLY A 102 14.43 -19.86 -14.41
N ALA A 103 14.19 -19.89 -13.11
CA ALA A 103 14.47 -18.76 -12.22
C ALA A 103 15.93 -18.78 -11.75
N GLN A 104 16.58 -17.62 -11.73
CA GLN A 104 17.95 -17.47 -11.21
C GLN A 104 17.99 -17.39 -9.69
N LEU A 105 16.90 -16.91 -9.08
CA LEU A 105 16.79 -16.69 -7.64
C LEU A 105 15.86 -17.74 -7.01
N PRO A 106 16.13 -18.15 -5.76
CA PRO A 106 15.22 -19.02 -5.03
C PRO A 106 13.86 -18.32 -4.85
N SER A 107 12.79 -19.12 -4.79
CA SER A 107 11.42 -18.67 -4.61
C SER A 107 10.77 -19.35 -3.41
N ILE A 108 9.68 -18.76 -2.93
CA ILE A 108 8.79 -19.36 -1.93
C ILE A 108 7.37 -19.43 -2.50
N THR A 109 6.70 -20.55 -2.28
CA THR A 109 5.30 -20.72 -2.66
C THR A 109 4.43 -20.25 -1.52
N LEU A 110 3.56 -19.30 -1.79
CA LEU A 110 2.71 -18.67 -0.78
C LEU A 110 1.24 -18.82 -1.14
N PRO A 111 0.35 -19.02 -0.15
CA PRO A 111 -1.09 -18.94 -0.37
C PRO A 111 -1.48 -17.53 -0.84
N VAL A 112 -2.36 -17.48 -1.83
CA VAL A 112 -2.89 -16.25 -2.42
C VAL A 112 -4.24 -15.93 -1.82
N VAL A 113 -4.41 -14.70 -1.35
CA VAL A 113 -5.67 -14.20 -0.82
C VAL A 113 -6.18 -13.08 -1.74
N PRO A 114 -7.24 -13.32 -2.53
CA PRO A 114 -7.83 -12.28 -3.37
C PRO A 114 -8.50 -11.21 -2.50
N VAL A 115 -8.18 -9.94 -2.77
CA VAL A 115 -8.77 -8.82 -2.02
C VAL A 115 -9.34 -7.77 -2.97
N ASN A 116 -10.63 -7.50 -2.77
CA ASN A 116 -11.32 -6.37 -3.40
C ASN A 116 -11.15 -5.14 -2.51
N THR A 117 -10.50 -4.11 -3.03
CA THR A 117 -10.24 -2.89 -2.26
C THR A 117 -10.79 -1.68 -3.02
N PRO A 118 -11.31 -0.67 -2.31
CA PRO A 118 -11.75 0.57 -2.94
C PRO A 118 -10.70 1.23 -3.85
N HIS A 119 -9.41 1.08 -3.53
CA HIS A 119 -8.32 1.61 -4.32
C HIS A 119 -7.03 0.78 -4.17
N GLY A 120 -6.74 -0.11 -5.13
CA GLY A 120 -5.63 -1.06 -4.99
C GLY A 120 -4.24 -0.41 -4.88
N LEU A 121 -4.00 0.70 -5.58
CA LEU A 121 -2.69 1.37 -5.61
C LEU A 121 -2.27 1.99 -4.26
N SER A 122 -3.20 2.20 -3.33
CA SER A 122 -2.86 2.72 -1.99
C SER A 122 -2.73 1.63 -0.93
N ILE A 123 -3.02 0.37 -1.25
CA ILE A 123 -2.84 -0.76 -0.33
C ILE A 123 -1.39 -0.92 0.13
N PRO A 124 -0.37 -0.82 -0.75
CA PRO A 124 1.01 -0.94 -0.29
C PRO A 124 1.41 0.12 0.74
N LEU A 125 1.03 1.38 0.53
CA LEU A 125 1.29 2.46 1.48
C LEU A 125 0.55 2.22 2.81
N LEU A 126 -0.72 1.81 2.74
CA LEU A 126 -1.50 1.47 3.92
C LEU A 126 -0.87 0.33 4.73
N LEU A 127 -0.36 -0.71 4.08
CA LEU A 127 0.28 -1.82 4.77
C LEU A 127 1.62 -1.42 5.39
N LEU A 128 2.44 -0.59 4.72
CA LEU A 128 3.70 -0.12 5.31
C LEU A 128 3.50 0.55 6.66
N PHE A 129 2.56 1.49 6.76
CA PHE A 129 2.28 2.20 8.00
C PHE A 129 1.41 1.38 8.95
N GLY A 130 0.36 0.72 8.46
CA GLY A 130 -0.55 -0.08 9.28
C GLY A 130 0.15 -1.24 9.99
N LEU A 131 1.11 -1.90 9.32
CA LEU A 131 1.93 -2.97 9.90
C LEU A 131 3.15 -2.42 10.70
N ALA A 132 3.26 -1.10 10.85
CA ALA A 132 4.39 -0.41 11.49
C ALA A 132 5.78 -0.76 10.89
N LEU A 133 5.83 -1.02 9.58
CA LEU A 133 7.07 -1.26 8.83
C LEU A 133 7.75 0.05 8.40
N GLU A 134 6.94 1.08 8.20
CA GLU A 134 7.38 2.46 8.01
C GLU A 134 6.80 3.34 9.13
N THR A 135 7.62 4.23 9.66
CA THR A 135 7.25 5.12 10.77
C THR A 135 7.52 6.59 10.47
N ASP A 136 8.23 6.90 9.38
CA ASP A 136 8.47 8.27 8.95
C ASP A 136 7.23 8.88 8.27
N ARG A 137 6.49 9.63 9.08
CA ARG A 137 5.26 10.32 8.68
C ARG A 137 5.52 11.47 7.68
N ASN A 138 6.75 11.99 7.63
CA ASN A 138 7.10 13.02 6.65
C ASN A 138 7.19 12.43 5.24
N LEU A 139 7.55 11.16 5.10
CA LEU A 139 7.53 10.48 3.81
C LEU A 139 6.11 10.15 3.37
N ALA A 140 5.23 9.75 4.31
CA ALA A 140 3.81 9.62 4.01
C ALA A 140 3.22 10.95 3.50
N SER A 141 3.48 12.07 4.18
CA SER A 141 2.92 13.36 3.76
C SER A 141 3.37 13.76 2.35
N ARG A 142 4.64 13.53 1.99
CA ARG A 142 5.19 13.78 0.63
C ARG A 142 4.58 12.92 -0.47
N ILE A 143 4.09 11.72 -0.14
CA ILE A 143 3.34 10.88 -1.08
C ILE A 143 1.90 11.38 -1.23
N LEU A 144 1.31 11.87 -0.14
CA LEU A 144 -0.10 12.26 -0.09
C LEU A 144 -0.36 13.67 -0.61
N LEU A 145 0.61 14.58 -0.53
CA LEU A 145 0.46 15.97 -0.92
C LEU A 145 1.69 16.49 -1.67
N PRO A 146 1.52 17.46 -2.59
CA PRO A 146 2.64 18.18 -3.18
C PRO A 146 3.48 18.92 -2.11
N PRO A 147 4.80 19.09 -2.32
CA PRO A 147 5.67 19.83 -1.42
C PRO A 147 5.19 21.26 -1.12
N GLU A 148 4.63 21.95 -2.11
CA GLU A 148 4.10 23.31 -1.98
C GLU A 148 2.91 23.37 -1.02
N VAL A 149 2.08 22.34 -1.02
CA VAL A 149 0.95 22.23 -0.08
C VAL A 149 1.46 21.91 1.32
N ILE A 150 2.49 21.07 1.44
CA ILE A 150 3.11 20.74 2.74
C ILE A 150 3.78 21.96 3.37
N GLY A 151 4.32 22.89 2.57
CA GLY A 151 4.92 24.14 3.04
C GLY A 151 4.00 25.02 3.90
N GLU A 152 2.68 24.89 3.73
CA GLU A 152 1.68 25.64 4.48
C GLU A 152 1.21 24.94 5.78
N PHE A 153 1.78 23.78 6.11
CA PHE A 153 1.42 23.05 7.33
C PHE A 153 1.74 23.88 8.59
N PRO A 154 0.87 23.87 9.62
CA PRO A 154 -0.38 23.11 9.78
C PRO A 154 -1.66 23.86 9.34
N ASN A 155 -1.55 24.97 8.59
CA ASN A 155 -2.70 25.78 8.23
C ASN A 155 -3.53 25.13 7.10
N GLN A 156 -4.51 24.29 7.47
CA GLN A 156 -5.33 23.53 6.53
C GLN A 156 -6.06 24.41 5.49
N VAL A 157 -6.40 25.65 5.84
CA VAL A 157 -7.06 26.59 4.91
C VAL A 157 -6.09 27.03 3.82
N GLU A 158 -4.86 27.38 4.18
CA GLU A 158 -3.81 27.75 3.21
C GLU A 158 -3.38 26.54 2.38
N MET A 159 -3.18 25.38 3.01
CA MET A 159 -2.91 24.12 2.30
C MET A 159 -3.97 23.83 1.23
N SER A 160 -5.26 23.96 1.58
CA SER A 160 -6.37 23.74 0.66
C SER A 160 -6.42 24.80 -0.45
N THR A 161 -6.07 26.04 -0.12
CA THR A 161 -6.00 27.15 -1.09
C THR A 161 -4.90 26.91 -2.12
N VAL A 162 -3.70 26.55 -1.68
CA VAL A 162 -2.57 26.18 -2.55
C VAL A 162 -2.95 24.98 -3.41
N MET A 163 -3.48 23.92 -2.80
CA MET A 163 -3.92 22.70 -3.52
C MET A 163 -5.01 23.00 -4.58
N SER A 164 -5.90 23.95 -4.32
CA SER A 164 -6.97 24.33 -5.27
C SER A 164 -6.44 24.91 -6.58
N ARG A 165 -5.21 25.44 -6.59
CA ARG A 165 -4.59 26.12 -7.73
C ARG A 165 -3.81 25.18 -8.66
N PHE A 166 -3.61 23.92 -8.28
CA PHE A 166 -2.87 22.95 -9.09
C PHE A 166 -3.57 22.67 -10.44
N PRO A 167 -2.82 22.31 -11.50
CA PRO A 167 -3.40 21.82 -12.75
C PRO A 167 -4.38 20.67 -12.52
N GLU A 168 -5.46 20.60 -13.32
CA GLU A 168 -6.54 19.62 -13.12
C GLU A 168 -6.05 18.18 -13.08
N ALA A 169 -5.18 17.78 -14.01
CA ALA A 169 -4.62 16.43 -14.03
C ALA A 169 -3.83 16.09 -12.75
N GLN A 170 -3.01 17.02 -12.24
CA GLN A 170 -2.25 16.81 -11.01
C GLN A 170 -3.16 16.77 -9.78
N PHE A 171 -4.12 17.69 -9.70
CA PHE A 171 -5.11 17.73 -8.63
C PHE A 171 -5.89 16.41 -8.56
N ASP A 172 -6.34 15.91 -9.71
CA ASP A 172 -7.11 14.66 -9.80
C ASP A 172 -6.32 13.45 -9.32
N LEU A 173 -5.01 13.39 -9.60
CA LEU A 173 -4.14 12.31 -9.11
C LEU A 173 -4.12 12.28 -7.57
N TYR A 174 -3.80 13.40 -6.94
CA TYR A 174 -3.77 13.48 -5.47
C TYR A 174 -5.15 13.28 -4.85
N PHE A 175 -6.19 13.89 -5.42
CA PHE A 175 -7.55 13.75 -4.91
C PHE A 175 -8.00 12.28 -4.94
N ARG A 176 -7.83 11.59 -6.08
CA ARG A 176 -8.20 10.16 -6.22
C ARG A 176 -7.37 9.27 -5.29
N TYR A 177 -6.06 9.52 -5.18
CA TYR A 177 -5.20 8.73 -4.31
C TYR A 177 -5.57 8.88 -2.83
N ASN A 178 -5.72 10.11 -2.34
CA ASN A 178 -6.13 10.38 -0.95
C ASN A 178 -7.53 9.84 -0.66
N GLN A 179 -8.49 10.05 -1.58
CA GLN A 179 -9.84 9.50 -1.43
C GLN A 179 -9.81 7.96 -1.38
N GLY A 180 -9.02 7.33 -2.26
CA GLY A 180 -8.85 5.89 -2.32
C GLY A 180 -8.22 5.32 -1.05
N LEU A 181 -7.13 5.92 -0.57
CA LEU A 181 -6.50 5.54 0.69
C LEU A 181 -7.44 5.71 1.88
N TRP A 182 -8.16 6.83 1.97
CA TRP A 182 -9.14 7.04 3.03
C TRP A 182 -10.24 5.97 3.04
N LYS A 183 -10.77 5.60 1.85
CA LYS A 183 -11.73 4.49 1.74
C LYS A 183 -11.13 3.15 2.18
N ASN A 184 -9.87 2.86 1.85
CA ASN A 184 -9.21 1.64 2.31
C ASN A 184 -8.99 1.65 3.83
N ILE A 185 -8.65 2.79 4.44
CA ILE A 185 -8.55 2.93 5.90
C ILE A 185 -9.89 2.60 6.56
N LEU A 186 -10.99 3.16 6.05
CA LEU A 186 -12.32 2.86 6.56
C LEU A 186 -12.69 1.37 6.37
N ALA A 187 -12.27 0.76 5.26
CA ALA A 187 -12.60 -0.62 4.93
C ALA A 187 -11.78 -1.65 5.73
N LEU A 188 -10.52 -1.35 6.07
CA LEU A 188 -9.60 -2.29 6.71
C LEU A 188 -9.32 -1.99 8.19
N ALA A 189 -9.67 -0.79 8.64
CA ALA A 189 -9.50 -0.32 10.02
C ALA A 189 -8.09 -0.58 10.59
N PRO A 190 -7.03 0.03 10.02
CA PRO A 190 -5.69 -0.04 10.63
C PRO A 190 -5.71 0.56 12.05
N ARG A 191 -4.89 0.00 12.94
CA ARG A 191 -4.81 0.42 14.35
C ARG A 191 -3.83 1.56 14.60
N ASP A 192 -2.98 1.93 13.63
CA ASP A 192 -2.09 3.09 13.74
C ASP A 192 -2.90 4.40 13.64
N ILE A 193 -3.33 4.91 14.80
CA ILE A 193 -4.14 6.12 14.91
C ILE A 193 -3.41 7.34 14.33
N ALA A 194 -2.11 7.47 14.54
CA ALA A 194 -1.35 8.62 14.07
C ALA A 194 -1.27 8.65 12.53
N PHE A 195 -1.12 7.48 11.90
CA PHE A 195 -1.19 7.39 10.43
C PHE A 195 -2.62 7.68 9.92
N VAL A 196 -3.64 7.18 10.60
CA VAL A 196 -5.05 7.45 10.25
C VAL A 196 -5.37 8.94 10.32
N GLU A 197 -4.93 9.64 11.37
CA GLU A 197 -5.11 11.09 11.53
C GLU A 197 -4.39 11.90 10.45
N LEU A 198 -3.16 11.49 10.09
CA LEU A 198 -2.42 12.09 8.98
C LEU A 198 -3.19 11.97 7.66
N VAL A 199 -3.66 10.76 7.33
CA VAL A 199 -4.43 10.54 6.09
C VAL A 199 -5.77 11.27 6.13
N GLN A 200 -6.43 11.33 7.28
CA GLN A 200 -7.66 12.10 7.42
C GLN A 200 -7.43 13.59 7.16
N THR A 201 -6.33 14.14 7.66
CA THR A 201 -5.96 15.55 7.47
C THR A 201 -5.67 15.85 6.00
N THR A 202 -4.85 15.04 5.35
CA THR A 202 -4.53 15.18 3.91
C THR A 202 -5.77 15.01 3.04
N TYR A 203 -6.66 14.08 3.36
CA TYR A 203 -7.95 13.92 2.69
C TYR A 203 -8.85 15.16 2.83
N LYS A 204 -8.95 15.75 4.03
CA LYS A 204 -9.71 16.99 4.26
C LYS A 204 -9.18 18.14 3.39
N VAL A 205 -7.85 18.32 3.36
CA VAL A 205 -7.18 19.34 2.52
C VAL A 205 -7.57 19.21 1.05
N VAL A 206 -7.46 18.01 0.46
CA VAL A 206 -7.81 17.82 -0.96
C VAL A 206 -9.32 17.92 -1.22
N ALA A 207 -10.16 17.54 -0.25
CA ALA A 207 -11.61 17.66 -0.35
C ALA A 207 -12.08 19.11 -0.32
N ASP A 208 -11.50 19.93 0.55
CA ASP A 208 -11.80 21.37 0.64
C ASP A 208 -11.27 22.11 -0.58
N ALA A 209 -10.06 21.79 -1.04
CA ALA A 209 -9.54 22.29 -2.31
C ALA A 209 -10.48 21.96 -3.49
N ARG A 210 -11.09 20.77 -3.53
CA ARG A 210 -12.10 20.41 -4.55
C ARG A 210 -13.33 21.32 -4.47
N ARG A 211 -13.85 21.57 -3.26
CA ARG A 211 -14.99 22.47 -3.04
C ARG A 211 -14.69 23.89 -3.51
N MET A 212 -13.48 24.39 -3.23
CA MET A 212 -13.03 25.71 -3.70
C MET A 212 -13.00 25.79 -5.23
N ARG A 213 -12.51 24.76 -5.91
CA ARG A 213 -12.48 24.70 -7.39
C ARG A 213 -13.88 24.70 -7.99
N LEU A 214 -14.82 23.96 -7.39
CA LEU A 214 -16.21 23.90 -7.86
C LEU A 214 -16.95 25.23 -7.69
N ARG A 215 -16.60 26.05 -6.69
CA ARG A 215 -17.18 27.39 -6.51
C ARG A 215 -16.64 28.45 -7.48
N ARG A 216 -15.50 28.18 -8.13
CA ARG A 216 -14.85 29.11 -9.09
C ARG A 216 -15.24 28.82 -10.55
N ARG A 217 -15.89 27.69 -10.81
CA ARG A 217 -16.49 27.35 -12.11
C ARG A 217 -17.90 27.90 -12.14
#